data_AF-A0A965HQX4-F1
#
_entry.id   AF-A0A965HQX4-F1
#
_cell.length_a   1.000
_cell.length_b   1.000
_cell.length_c   1.000
_cell.angle_alpha   90.00
_cell.angle_beta   90.00
_cell.angle_gamma   90.00
#
_symmetry.space_group_name_H-M   'P 1'
#
loop_
_entity.id
_entity.type
_entity.pdbx_description
1 polymer ?
#
loop_
_entity_poly.entity_id
_entity_poly.type
_entity_poly.pdbx_seq_one_letter_code
_entity_poly.pdbx_strand_id
1 'polypeptide(L)'
;MSQKTTSPLGDLTKEARYYDYASTANPIFAGLIPPVPYHSFSPDFFQQKTSGILPLDVSDKLKCPGPATSPALLANFVRIVKGT
;
A
#
# COMPACT_ATOMS: atom_id res chain seq x y z
N MET A 1 -20.02 -52.01 -1.59
CA MET A 1 -18.76 -51.78 -0.85
C MET A 1 -17.87 -50.89 -1.72
N SER A 2 -17.83 -49.58 -1.45
CA SER A 2 -17.01 -48.64 -2.22
C SER A 2 -15.74 -48.35 -1.43
N GLN A 3 -14.59 -48.82 -1.90
CA GLN A 3 -13.30 -48.54 -1.29
C GLN A 3 -12.96 -47.06 -1.47
N LYS A 4 -12.73 -46.38 -0.34
CA LYS A 4 -12.30 -44.98 -0.28
C LYS A 4 -10.79 -44.98 -0.49
N THR A 5 -10.33 -44.57 -1.68
CA THR A 5 -8.91 -44.43 -2.00
C THR A 5 -8.29 -43.35 -1.11
N THR A 6 -7.63 -43.74 -0.03
CA THR A 6 -6.75 -42.87 0.75
C THR A 6 -5.48 -42.63 -0.05
N SER A 7 -5.38 -41.43 -0.65
CA SER A 7 -4.15 -40.98 -1.30
C SER A 7 -3.03 -40.89 -0.24
N PRO A 8 -1.84 -41.50 -0.47
CA PRO A 8 -0.74 -41.49 0.48
C PRO A 8 -0.20 -40.07 0.79
N LEU A 9 -0.53 -39.07 -0.04
CA LEU A 9 -0.21 -37.66 0.20
C LEU A 9 -1.09 -37.00 1.29
N GLY A 10 -2.26 -37.58 1.57
CA GLY A 10 -3.19 -37.06 2.58
C GLY A 10 -2.65 -37.19 4.01
N ASP A 11 -1.88 -38.24 4.29
CA ASP A 11 -1.29 -38.45 5.62
C ASP A 11 -0.15 -37.46 5.92
N LEU A 12 0.60 -37.02 4.90
CA LEU A 12 1.69 -36.05 5.05
C LEU A 12 1.22 -34.65 5.45
N THR A 13 -0.03 -34.29 5.11
CA THR A 13 -0.59 -32.94 5.37
C THR A 13 -1.60 -32.92 6.51
N LYS A 14 -1.85 -34.07 7.16
CA LYS A 14 -2.88 -34.23 8.20
C LYS A 14 -2.74 -33.27 9.38
N GLU A 15 -1.52 -32.95 9.78
CA GLU A 15 -1.21 -32.01 10.87
C GLU A 15 -0.81 -30.62 10.37
N ALA A 16 -0.82 -30.38 9.05
CA ALA A 16 -0.46 -29.10 8.48
C ALA A 16 -1.54 -28.05 8.79
N ARG A 17 -1.12 -26.93 9.38
CA ARG A 17 -1.98 -25.76 9.59
C ARG A 17 -1.69 -24.73 8.51
N TYR A 18 -2.69 -24.47 7.67
CA TYR A 18 -2.63 -23.43 6.66
C TYR A 18 -3.26 -22.17 7.25
N TYR A 19 -2.47 -21.11 7.36
CA TYR A 19 -2.96 -19.79 7.73
C TYR A 19 -2.97 -18.92 6.48
N ASP A 20 -4.15 -18.41 6.14
CA ASP A 20 -4.25 -17.40 5.11
C ASP A 20 -4.01 -16.02 5.73
N TYR A 21 -2.85 -15.47 5.39
CA TYR A 21 -2.47 -14.13 5.84
C TYR A 21 -3.35 -13.04 5.22
N ALA A 22 -3.82 -13.24 3.98
CA ALA A 22 -4.58 -12.21 3.28
C ALA A 22 -5.96 -11.97 3.89
N SER A 23 -6.67 -13.03 4.30
CA SER A 23 -7.97 -12.91 4.96
C SER A 23 -7.90 -12.37 6.39
N THR A 24 -6.77 -12.55 7.09
CA THR A 24 -6.65 -12.20 8.52
C THR A 24 -5.92 -10.89 8.78
N ALA A 25 -4.95 -10.52 7.93
CA ALA A 25 -4.09 -9.37 8.15
C ALA A 25 -4.39 -8.17 7.25
N ASN A 26 -5.37 -8.25 6.36
CA ASN A 26 -5.77 -7.11 5.54
C ASN A 26 -6.92 -6.32 6.20
N PRO A 27 -6.63 -5.18 6.86
CA PRO A 27 -7.64 -4.41 7.58
C PRO A 27 -8.67 -3.76 6.65
N ILE A 28 -8.39 -3.63 5.35
CA ILE A 28 -9.33 -3.11 4.36
C ILE A 28 -10.43 -4.15 4.09
N PHE A 29 -10.07 -5.42 3.88
CA PHE A 29 -11.07 -6.49 3.70
C PHE A 29 -11.92 -6.71 4.96
N ALA A 30 -11.33 -6.53 6.13
CA ALA A 30 -12.03 -6.60 7.42
C ALA A 30 -12.90 -5.35 7.72
N GLY A 31 -12.88 -4.32 6.86
CA GLY A 31 -13.64 -3.08 7.06
C GLY A 31 -13.15 -2.22 8.24
N LEU A 32 -11.94 -2.47 8.75
CA LEU A 32 -11.37 -1.77 9.89
C LEU A 32 -10.83 -0.38 9.53
N ILE A 33 -10.34 -0.23 8.29
CA ILE A 33 -9.84 1.04 7.75
C ILE A 33 -10.33 1.26 6.31
N PRO A 34 -10.50 2.52 5.87
CA PRO A 34 -10.76 2.79 4.46
C PRO A 34 -9.52 2.47 3.60
N PRO A 35 -9.71 2.24 2.29
CA PRO A 35 -8.60 2.13 1.36
C PRO A 35 -7.81 3.44 1.31
N VAL A 36 -6.49 3.32 1.08
CA VAL A 36 -5.64 4.49 0.88
C VAL A 36 -6.04 5.18 -0.43
N PRO A 37 -6.36 6.48 -0.41
CA PRO A 37 -6.79 7.20 -1.61
C PRO A 37 -5.67 7.27 -2.64
N TYR A 38 -6.02 7.03 -3.90
CA TYR A 38 -5.12 7.27 -5.02
C TYR A 38 -5.08 8.78 -5.34
N HIS A 39 -3.88 9.30 -5.55
CA HIS A 39 -3.66 10.68 -5.95
C HIS A 39 -2.51 10.79 -6.95
N SER A 40 -2.68 11.65 -7.95
CA SER A 40 -1.67 11.98 -8.94
C SER A 40 -1.50 13.49 -9.00
N PHE A 41 -0.25 13.93 -9.03
CA PHE A 41 0.11 15.32 -9.27
C PHE A 41 0.22 15.58 -10.77
N SER A 42 -0.29 16.72 -11.25
CA SER A 42 -0.20 17.07 -12.66
C SER A 42 1.26 17.29 -13.08
N PRO A 43 1.59 17.15 -14.38
CA PRO A 43 2.91 17.53 -14.88
C PRO A 43 3.31 18.96 -14.51
N ASP A 44 2.37 19.89 -14.56
CA ASP A 44 2.58 21.32 -14.26
C ASP A 44 3.05 21.55 -12.82
N PHE A 45 2.60 20.72 -11.86
CA PHE A 45 3.06 20.78 -10.47
C PHE A 45 4.58 20.68 -10.38
N PHE A 46 5.20 19.83 -11.20
CA PHE A 46 6.65 19.58 -11.20
C PHE A 46 7.45 20.57 -12.07
N GLN A 47 6.79 21.37 -12.90
CA GLN A 47 7.42 22.27 -13.86
C GLN A 47 7.68 23.67 -13.30
N GLN A 48 8.17 23.76 -12.05
CA GLN A 48 8.58 25.06 -11.50
C GLN A 48 9.76 25.65 -12.29
N LYS A 49 10.02 26.95 -12.22
CA LYS A 49 11.16 27.56 -12.94
C LYS A 49 12.48 27.40 -12.18
N THR A 50 12.44 27.36 -10.86
CA THR A 50 13.61 27.35 -9.98
C THR A 50 13.89 25.97 -9.41
N SER A 51 15.08 25.77 -8.83
CA SER A 51 15.32 24.66 -7.92
C SER A 51 14.45 24.80 -6.67
N GLY A 52 14.02 23.69 -6.08
CA GLY A 52 13.16 23.72 -4.89
C GLY A 52 12.71 22.34 -4.43
N ILE A 53 12.05 22.34 -3.28
CA ILE A 53 11.41 21.16 -2.68
C ILE A 53 9.90 21.34 -2.80
N LEU A 54 9.23 20.36 -3.40
CA LEU A 54 7.79 20.33 -3.58
C LEU A 54 7.20 19.21 -2.70
N PRO A 55 6.41 19.55 -1.66
CA PRO A 55 5.77 18.53 -0.83
C PRO A 55 4.75 17.72 -1.63
N LEU A 56 4.82 16.39 -1.54
CA LEU A 56 3.80 15.50 -2.09
C LEU A 56 2.70 15.29 -1.05
N ASP A 57 2.09 16.39 -0.61
CA ASP A 57 1.13 16.37 0.48
C ASP A 57 -0.28 16.02 -0.01
N VAL A 58 -0.88 15.01 0.60
CA VAL A 58 -2.26 14.57 0.43
C VAL A 58 -2.97 14.40 1.79
N SER A 59 -2.46 15.08 2.83
CA SER A 59 -3.00 15.06 4.20
C SER A 59 -4.51 15.30 4.26
N ASP A 60 -5.03 16.22 3.45
CA ASP A 60 -6.48 16.48 3.30
C ASP A 60 -7.26 15.23 2.88
N LYS A 61 -6.73 14.46 1.92
CA LYS A 61 -7.37 13.22 1.46
C LYS A 61 -7.21 12.08 2.47
N LEU A 62 -6.10 12.07 3.20
CA LEU A 62 -5.82 11.10 4.27
C LEU A 62 -6.51 11.44 5.59
N LYS A 63 -7.11 12.64 5.70
CA LYS A 63 -7.71 13.18 6.95
C LYS A 63 -6.71 13.17 8.11
N CYS A 64 -5.48 13.55 7.82
CA CYS A 64 -4.37 13.60 8.78
C CYS A 64 -4.11 15.05 9.22
N PRO A 65 -3.81 15.32 10.50
CA PRO A 65 -3.50 16.67 10.97
C PRO A 65 -2.16 17.24 10.47
N GLY A 66 -1.29 16.40 9.89
CA GLY A 66 0.01 16.81 9.38
C GLY A 66 0.25 16.33 7.94
N PRO A 67 1.25 16.92 7.26
CA PRO A 67 1.56 16.59 5.88
C PRO A 67 1.90 15.11 5.72
N ALA A 68 1.35 14.48 4.68
CA ALA A 68 1.53 13.05 4.44
C ALA A 68 1.30 12.71 2.96
N THR A 69 2.14 11.85 2.41
CA THR A 69 2.00 11.30 1.05
C THR A 69 1.24 9.97 1.07
N SER A 70 1.38 9.20 2.15
CA SER A 70 0.62 7.98 2.43
C SER A 70 0.67 7.69 3.95
N PRO A 71 -0.05 6.67 4.46
CA PRO A 71 0.11 6.26 5.85
C PRO A 71 1.58 5.98 6.19
N ALA A 72 2.07 6.65 7.25
CA ALA A 72 3.46 6.57 7.72
C ALA A 72 4.54 7.05 6.72
N LEU A 73 4.20 7.81 5.69
CA LEU A 73 5.16 8.38 4.74
C LEU A 73 4.89 9.85 4.44
N LEU A 74 5.93 10.67 4.54
CA LEU A 74 5.97 12.04 4.06
C LEU A 74 7.09 12.14 3.03
N ALA A 75 6.73 12.32 1.76
CA ALA A 75 7.67 12.42 0.65
C ALA A 75 7.67 13.82 0.04
N ASN A 76 8.79 14.19 -0.56
CA ASN A 76 8.97 15.44 -1.28
C ASN A 76 9.61 15.16 -2.65
N PHE A 77 9.25 15.97 -3.64
CA PHE A 77 9.92 16.02 -4.92
C PHE A 77 10.98 17.12 -4.92
N VAL A 78 12.23 16.77 -5.24
CA VAL A 78 13.32 17.75 -5.33
C VAL A 78 13.57 18.08 -6.79
N ARG A 79 13.39 19.35 -7.13
CA ARG A 79 13.71 19.88 -8.46
C ARG A 79 15.04 20.61 -8.41
N ILE A 80 15.93 20.27 -9.34
CA ILE A 80 17.22 20.95 -9.50
C ILE A 80 17.29 21.45 -10.94
N VAL A 81 17.44 22.77 -11.12
CA VAL A 81 17.78 23.35 -12.42
C VAL A 81 19.27 23.47 -12.58
N LYS A 82 19.70 23.59 -13.84
CA LYS A 82 21.06 24.01 -14.18
C LYS A 82 21.38 25.34 -13.45
N GLY A 83 22.51 25.37 -12.75
CA GLY A 83 23.04 26.59 -12.15
C GLY A 83 23.47 27.57 -13.23
N THR A 84 23.19 28.86 -12.99
CA THR A 84 23.69 29.99 -13.79
C THR A 84 25.15 30.26 -13.47
#